data_AF-V6DGV5-F1
#
_entry.id   AF-V6DGV5-F1
#
_cell.length_a   1.000
_cell.length_b   1.000
_cell.length_c   1.000
_cell.angle_alpha   90.00
_cell.angle_beta   90.00
_cell.angle_gamma   90.00
#
_symmetry.space_group_name_H-M   'P 1'
#
loop_
_entity.id
_entity.type
_entity.pdbx_description
1 polymer ?
#
loop_
_entity_poly.entity_id
_entity_poly.type
_entity_poly.pdbx_seq_one_letter_code
_entity_poly.pdbx_strand_id
1 'polypeptide(L)'
;MLNACRLKILMVITFINFMLLGNTDSDTKLRENYLNSSYMLLGKSIIYDLLTLGHEINKINIIGNFNPQEIRNLADISKLFDLNSCTTSFIAKIIFYYKLNKYNNEEHLNKIVRLSRTVDLLSSLSEISSLKKDHIIFKDADKIAQCNKSRKIESNTTKLYQYIWLSLNKILPYISYIGVKGSGYLSNSASNIEKNALTGFEALKALSTISEIIRKQKVQQAIIGDYNKYVNLK
;
A
#
# COMPACT_ATOMS: atom_id res chain seq x y z
N MET A 1 -19.86 3.02 13.35
CA MET A 1 -18.58 3.40 13.99
C MET A 1 -17.84 2.24 14.69
N LEU A 2 -18.34 0.99 14.71
CA LEU A 2 -17.70 -0.14 15.43
C LEU A 2 -16.58 -0.90 14.68
N ASN A 3 -16.29 -0.57 13.41
CA ASN A 3 -15.42 -1.41 12.57
C ASN A 3 -13.92 -1.04 12.62
N ALA A 4 -13.56 0.21 12.95
CA ALA A 4 -12.15 0.63 12.90
C ALA A 4 -11.30 0.02 14.05
N CYS A 5 -11.85 -0.12 15.25
CA CYS A 5 -11.14 -0.75 16.38
C CYS A 5 -10.93 -2.25 16.19
N ARG A 6 -11.93 -2.95 15.65
CA ARG A 6 -11.82 -4.40 15.35
C ARG A 6 -10.81 -4.67 14.23
N LEU A 7 -10.76 -3.80 13.21
CA LEU A 7 -9.75 -3.87 12.15
C LEU A 7 -8.33 -3.63 12.69
N LYS A 8 -8.16 -2.66 13.60
CA LYS A 8 -6.89 -2.37 14.29
C LYS A 8 -6.39 -3.55 15.10
N ILE A 9 -7.27 -4.18 15.88
CA ILE A 9 -6.94 -5.36 16.69
C ILE A 9 -6.59 -6.55 15.77
N LEU A 10 -7.34 -6.75 14.70
CA LEU A 10 -7.06 -7.83 13.74
C LEU A 10 -5.71 -7.65 13.04
N MET A 11 -5.38 -6.42 12.62
CA MET A 11 -4.10 -6.07 12.00
C MET A 11 -2.92 -6.27 12.94
N VAL A 12 -3.05 -5.85 14.20
CA VAL A 12 -2.01 -6.01 15.21
C VAL A 12 -1.83 -7.49 15.57
N ILE A 13 -2.92 -8.25 15.73
CA ILE A 13 -2.87 -9.68 16.05
C ILE A 13 -2.28 -10.49 14.89
N THR A 14 -2.69 -10.22 13.64
CA THR A 14 -2.07 -10.88 12.46
C THR A 14 -0.60 -10.51 12.34
N PHE A 15 -0.23 -9.25 12.58
CA PHE A 15 1.16 -8.80 12.54
C PHE A 15 2.02 -9.44 13.65
N ILE A 16 1.51 -9.56 14.89
CA ILE A 16 2.21 -10.19 16.02
C ILE A 16 2.34 -11.71 15.84
N ASN A 17 1.26 -12.41 15.49
CA ASN A 17 1.30 -13.86 15.24
C ASN A 17 2.27 -14.23 14.11
N PHE A 18 2.47 -13.33 13.17
CA PHE A 18 3.35 -13.50 12.02
C PHE A 18 4.83 -13.23 12.34
N MET A 19 5.13 -12.28 13.23
CA MET A 19 6.50 -12.07 13.73
C MET A 19 7.00 -13.24 14.60
N LEU A 20 6.08 -13.99 15.20
CA LEU A 20 6.37 -15.16 16.05
C LEU A 20 6.61 -16.47 15.27
N LEU A 21 6.24 -16.56 14.00
CA LEU A 21 6.38 -17.77 13.17
C LEU A 21 7.80 -18.02 12.61
N GLY A 22 8.78 -17.18 12.94
CA GLY A 22 10.12 -17.19 12.35
C GLY A 22 11.24 -17.82 13.20
N ASN A 23 10.99 -18.95 13.87
CA ASN A 23 12.01 -19.68 14.63
C ASN A 23 12.05 -21.16 14.22
N THR A 24 12.95 -21.55 13.31
CA THR A 24 13.52 -22.91 13.25
C THR A 24 14.82 -22.95 12.43
N ASP A 25 15.88 -23.48 13.04
CA ASP A 25 17.27 -23.61 12.53
C ASP A 25 17.50 -24.81 11.59
N SER A 26 18.22 -24.62 10.46
CA SER A 26 19.23 -25.53 9.83
C SER A 26 19.44 -25.24 8.31
N ASP A 27 20.62 -25.51 7.75
CA ASP A 27 21.09 -24.99 6.44
C ASP A 27 20.43 -25.53 5.15
N THR A 28 19.89 -26.75 5.10
CA THR A 28 18.98 -27.17 4.00
C THR A 28 17.64 -26.43 4.04
N LYS A 29 17.31 -25.81 5.17
CA LYS A 29 16.16 -24.93 5.31
C LYS A 29 16.41 -23.55 4.72
N LEU A 30 17.62 -23.13 4.30
CA LEU A 30 17.79 -21.76 3.75
C LEU A 30 16.94 -21.51 2.49
N ARG A 31 16.91 -22.48 1.56
CA ARG A 31 16.14 -22.38 0.32
C ARG A 31 14.64 -22.51 0.54
N GLU A 32 14.22 -23.44 1.41
CA GLU A 32 12.83 -23.53 1.88
C GLU A 32 12.44 -22.28 2.66
N ASN A 33 13.35 -21.68 3.43
CA ASN A 33 13.14 -20.44 4.17
C ASN A 33 12.99 -19.25 3.22
N TYR A 34 13.70 -19.19 2.09
CA TYR A 34 13.48 -18.16 1.07
C TYR A 34 12.09 -18.29 0.45
N LEU A 35 11.72 -19.48 -0.02
CA LEU A 35 10.40 -19.71 -0.62
C LEU A 35 9.29 -19.43 0.40
N ASN A 36 9.38 -20.01 1.60
CA ASN A 36 8.43 -19.79 2.69
C ASN A 36 8.34 -18.31 3.05
N SER A 37 9.46 -17.61 3.12
CA SER A 37 9.49 -16.18 3.41
C SER A 37 8.88 -15.32 2.30
N SER A 38 9.11 -15.65 1.04
CA SER A 38 8.54 -14.95 -0.11
C SER A 38 7.04 -15.25 -0.26
N TYR A 39 6.59 -16.47 0.03
CA TYR A 39 5.16 -16.81 0.16
C TYR A 39 4.50 -16.06 1.31
N MET A 40 5.22 -15.94 2.42
CA MET A 40 4.79 -15.19 3.58
C MET A 40 4.65 -13.69 3.22
N LEU A 41 5.60 -13.12 2.46
CA LEU A 41 5.51 -11.76 1.92
C LEU A 41 4.36 -11.58 0.92
N LEU A 42 4.10 -12.57 0.07
CA LEU A 42 2.95 -12.61 -0.84
C LEU A 42 1.62 -12.59 -0.04
N GLY A 43 1.46 -13.48 0.93
CA GLY A 43 0.27 -13.55 1.78
C GLY A 43 0.03 -12.27 2.58
N LYS A 44 1.09 -11.69 3.17
CA LYS A 44 1.04 -10.39 3.83
C LYS A 44 0.57 -9.28 2.87
N SER A 45 1.06 -9.29 1.63
CA SER A 45 0.69 -8.30 0.63
C SER A 45 -0.79 -8.38 0.28
N ILE A 46 -1.34 -9.60 0.14
CA ILE A 46 -2.77 -9.82 -0.15
C ILE A 46 -3.62 -9.27 0.99
N ILE A 47 -3.31 -9.64 2.24
CA ILE A 47 -4.06 -9.18 3.41
C ILE A 47 -4.01 -7.65 3.51
N TYR A 48 -2.82 -7.05 3.35
CA TYR A 48 -2.67 -5.60 3.41
C TYR A 48 -3.43 -4.89 2.29
N ASP A 49 -3.40 -5.43 1.07
CA ASP A 49 -4.14 -4.86 -0.05
C ASP A 49 -5.65 -4.93 0.16
N LEU A 50 -6.18 -6.03 0.71
CA LEU A 50 -7.60 -6.15 1.06
C LEU A 50 -8.02 -5.16 2.16
N LEU A 51 -7.20 -5.01 3.21
CA LEU A 51 -7.48 -4.09 4.32
C LEU A 51 -7.45 -2.63 3.88
N THR A 52 -6.53 -2.27 2.99
CA THR A 52 -6.38 -0.89 2.49
C THR A 52 -7.42 -0.54 1.43
N LEU A 53 -7.95 -1.52 0.69
CA LEU A 53 -8.83 -1.27 -0.46
C LEU A 53 -10.08 -0.46 -0.08
N GLY A 54 -10.78 -0.84 0.99
CA GLY A 54 -11.96 -0.10 1.45
C GLY A 54 -11.63 1.34 1.88
N HIS A 55 -10.48 1.54 2.52
CA HIS A 55 -10.02 2.87 2.92
C HIS A 55 -9.73 3.76 1.69
N GLU A 56 -9.01 3.22 0.70
CA GLU A 56 -8.66 3.96 -0.52
C GLU A 56 -9.90 4.29 -1.38
N ILE A 57 -10.86 3.37 -1.48
CA ILE A 57 -12.15 3.62 -2.16
C ILE A 57 -12.88 4.80 -1.50
N ASN A 58 -12.93 4.84 -0.17
CA ASN A 58 -13.60 5.94 0.53
C ASN A 58 -12.86 7.28 0.31
N LYS A 59 -11.52 7.27 0.24
CA LYS A 59 -10.74 8.46 -0.16
C LYS A 59 -11.06 8.92 -1.58
N ILE A 60 -11.33 8.01 -2.53
CA ILE A 60 -11.71 8.38 -3.89
C ILE A 60 -13.13 8.97 -3.93
N ASN A 61 -14.07 8.38 -3.20
CA ASN A 61 -15.47 8.84 -3.17
C ASN A 61 -15.65 10.28 -2.70
N ILE A 62 -14.72 10.75 -1.86
CA ILE A 62 -14.77 12.09 -1.28
C ILE A 62 -14.33 13.21 -2.23
N ILE A 63 -13.72 12.87 -3.36
CA ILE A 63 -13.31 13.86 -4.37
C ILE A 63 -14.56 14.63 -4.83
N GLY A 64 -14.49 15.96 -4.80
CA GLY A 64 -15.61 16.82 -5.18
C GLY A 64 -16.83 16.75 -4.26
N ASN A 65 -16.71 16.20 -3.04
CA ASN A 65 -17.82 16.14 -2.09
C ASN A 65 -18.21 17.55 -1.57
N PHE A 66 -19.50 17.76 -1.30
CA PHE A 66 -20.06 19.00 -0.78
C PHE A 66 -20.36 18.92 0.73
N ASN A 67 -20.24 17.75 1.35
CA ASN A 67 -20.47 17.55 2.78
C ASN A 67 -19.14 17.71 3.57
N PRO A 68 -18.96 18.80 4.32
CA PRO A 68 -17.72 19.03 5.05
C PRO A 68 -17.51 18.03 6.19
N GLN A 69 -18.57 17.51 6.79
CA GLN A 69 -18.45 16.52 7.87
C GLN A 69 -17.91 15.19 7.34
N GLU A 70 -18.34 14.78 6.14
CA GLU A 70 -17.77 13.61 5.48
C GLU A 70 -16.30 13.83 5.13
N ILE A 71 -15.94 15.01 4.60
CA ILE A 71 -14.55 15.41 4.33
C ILE A 71 -13.67 15.29 5.57
N ARG A 72 -14.14 15.87 6.68
CA ARG A 72 -13.43 15.88 7.96
C ARG A 72 -13.30 14.48 8.54
N ASN A 73 -14.38 13.70 8.60
CA ASN A 73 -14.37 12.35 9.17
C ASN A 73 -13.41 11.42 8.43
N LEU A 74 -13.40 11.47 7.09
CA LEU A 74 -12.50 10.66 6.28
C LEU A 74 -11.04 11.09 6.43
N ALA A 75 -10.76 12.39 6.46
CA ALA A 75 -9.42 12.88 6.70
C ALA A 75 -8.88 12.44 8.08
N ASP A 76 -9.73 12.40 9.11
CA ASP A 76 -9.32 11.94 10.43
C ASP A 76 -9.06 10.43 10.49
N ILE A 77 -9.93 9.63 9.88
CA ILE A 77 -9.71 8.17 9.71
C ILE A 77 -8.40 7.92 8.96
N SER A 78 -8.13 8.71 7.92
CA SER A 78 -6.92 8.61 7.11
C SER A 78 -5.66 8.92 7.91
N LYS A 79 -5.69 9.98 8.72
CA LYS A 79 -4.59 10.28 9.64
C LYS A 79 -4.32 9.13 10.61
N LEU A 80 -5.38 8.54 11.17
CA LEU A 80 -5.23 7.39 12.06
C LEU A 80 -4.66 6.16 11.32
N PHE A 81 -5.03 5.96 10.07
CA PHE A 81 -4.51 4.87 9.24
C PHE A 81 -3.01 5.08 8.99
N ASP A 82 -2.64 6.25 8.45
CA ASP A 82 -1.27 6.60 8.10
C ASP A 82 -0.33 6.66 9.31
N LEU A 83 -0.81 7.10 10.49
CA LEU A 83 0.00 7.15 11.71
C LEU A 83 0.32 5.76 12.24
N ASN A 84 -0.65 4.84 12.15
CA ASN A 84 -0.45 3.44 12.54
C ASN A 84 0.45 2.73 11.54
N SER A 85 0.22 2.87 10.23
CA SER A 85 1.03 2.21 9.21
C SER A 85 2.46 2.77 9.16
N CYS A 86 2.67 4.07 9.38
CA CYS A 86 4.01 4.66 9.39
C CYS A 86 4.87 4.13 10.54
N THR A 87 4.33 4.16 11.77
CA THR A 87 5.09 3.80 12.99
C THR A 87 5.30 2.30 13.13
N THR A 88 4.26 1.51 12.85
CA THR A 88 4.35 0.05 12.98
C THR A 88 5.01 -0.61 11.77
N SER A 89 4.85 -0.08 10.55
CA SER A 89 5.39 -0.77 9.37
C SER A 89 6.86 -0.45 9.07
N PHE A 90 7.38 0.74 9.38
CA PHE A 90 8.77 1.08 9.00
C PHE A 90 9.81 0.22 9.74
N ILE A 91 9.79 0.24 11.08
CA ILE A 91 10.73 -0.52 11.92
C ILE A 91 10.54 -2.03 11.68
N ALA A 92 9.29 -2.48 11.58
CA ALA A 92 8.96 -3.86 11.28
C ALA A 92 9.52 -4.33 9.93
N LYS A 93 9.35 -3.54 8.87
CA LYS A 93 9.88 -3.86 7.54
C LYS A 93 11.40 -3.89 7.55
N ILE A 94 12.07 -2.98 8.27
CA ILE A 94 13.53 -3.03 8.42
C ILE A 94 13.96 -4.33 9.10
N ILE A 95 13.38 -4.68 10.25
CA ILE A 95 13.71 -5.93 10.97
C ILE A 95 13.43 -7.14 10.08
N PHE A 96 12.31 -7.12 9.37
CA PHE A 96 11.91 -8.20 8.47
C PHE A 96 12.89 -8.36 7.31
N TYR A 97 13.23 -7.28 6.62
CA TYR A 97 14.19 -7.31 5.50
C TYR A 97 15.61 -7.60 5.96
N TYR A 98 16.00 -7.16 7.15
CA TYR A 98 17.26 -7.53 7.75
C TYR A 98 17.34 -9.04 8.01
N LYS A 99 16.30 -9.63 8.64
CA LYS A 99 16.20 -11.09 8.81
C LYS A 99 16.27 -11.80 7.45
N LEU A 100 15.50 -11.33 6.47
CA LEU A 100 15.52 -11.90 5.12
C LEU A 100 16.90 -11.81 4.48
N ASN A 101 17.61 -10.70 4.61
CA ASN A 101 18.95 -10.58 4.03
C ASN A 101 19.99 -11.43 4.78
N LYS A 102 19.85 -11.59 6.11
CA LYS A 102 20.72 -12.45 6.94
C LYS A 102 20.57 -13.94 6.59
N TYR A 103 19.35 -14.40 6.34
CA TYR A 103 19.07 -15.78 5.91
C TYR A 103 19.38 -16.05 4.42
N ASN A 104 19.85 -15.05 3.66
CA ASN A 104 20.08 -15.15 2.22
C ASN A 104 21.53 -14.76 1.85
N ASN A 105 22.51 -15.18 2.65
CA ASN A 105 23.93 -14.88 2.46
C ASN A 105 24.56 -15.50 1.20
N GLU A 106 23.78 -16.13 0.31
CA GLU A 106 24.27 -16.46 -1.04
C GLU A 106 24.38 -15.20 -1.91
N GLU A 107 25.45 -15.12 -2.69
CA GLU A 107 25.72 -14.13 -3.75
C GLU A 107 24.56 -13.95 -4.78
N HIS A 108 23.48 -14.73 -4.68
CA HIS A 108 22.41 -14.86 -5.65
C HIS A 108 21.12 -14.08 -5.35
N LEU A 109 21.08 -13.21 -4.33
CA LEU A 109 19.97 -12.27 -4.17
C LEU A 109 19.98 -11.28 -5.35
N ASN A 110 19.11 -11.53 -6.33
CA ASN A 110 18.94 -10.70 -7.52
C ASN A 110 18.81 -9.23 -7.09
N LYS A 111 19.64 -8.35 -7.66
CA LYS A 111 19.65 -6.89 -7.39
C LYS A 111 18.24 -6.30 -7.42
N ILE A 112 17.37 -6.83 -8.28
CA ILE A 112 15.95 -6.47 -8.40
C ILE A 112 15.20 -6.70 -7.08
N VAL A 113 15.37 -7.86 -6.43
CA VAL A 113 14.69 -8.20 -5.17
C VAL A 113 15.12 -7.28 -4.03
N ARG A 114 16.43 -6.98 -3.93
CA ARG A 114 16.93 -6.02 -2.93
C ARG A 114 16.36 -4.62 -3.14
N LEU A 115 16.35 -4.15 -4.39
CA LEU A 115 15.75 -2.86 -4.75
C LEU A 115 14.25 -2.83 -4.45
N SER A 116 13.50 -3.88 -4.77
CA SER A 116 12.08 -3.99 -4.47
C SER A 116 11.77 -3.84 -2.99
N ARG A 117 12.56 -4.48 -2.13
CA ARG A 117 12.40 -4.40 -0.68
C ARG A 117 12.74 -3.01 -0.14
N THR A 118 13.77 -2.36 -0.68
CA THR A 118 14.08 -0.95 -0.35
C THR A 118 12.95 -0.02 -0.78
N VAL A 119 12.36 -0.23 -1.96
CA VAL A 119 11.22 0.55 -2.44
C VAL A 119 10.00 0.37 -1.53
N ASP A 120 9.75 -0.83 -1.02
CA ASP A 120 8.64 -1.05 -0.09
C ASP A 120 8.80 -0.26 1.23
N LEU A 121 10.04 0.07 1.65
CA LEU A 121 10.27 0.98 2.77
C LEU A 121 9.85 2.43 2.47
N LEU A 122 9.89 2.86 1.21
CA LEU A 122 9.47 4.21 0.82
C LEU A 122 7.98 4.43 1.05
N SER A 123 7.16 3.38 1.00
CA SER A 123 5.73 3.49 1.30
C SER A 123 5.49 4.04 2.70
N SER A 124 6.20 3.53 3.71
CA SER A 124 6.08 3.99 5.09
C SER A 124 6.53 5.45 5.26
N LEU A 125 7.56 5.88 4.51
CA LEU A 125 7.99 7.29 4.52
C LEU A 125 6.96 8.21 3.84
N SER A 126 6.32 7.74 2.77
CA SER A 126 5.30 8.51 2.07
C SER A 126 4.07 8.80 2.93
N GLU A 127 3.76 7.92 3.89
CA GLU A 127 2.65 8.09 4.82
C GLU A 127 2.84 9.32 5.72
N ILE A 128 4.08 9.69 6.06
CA ILE A 128 4.39 10.93 6.78
C ILE A 128 3.94 12.15 5.97
N SER A 129 4.22 12.15 4.66
CA SER A 129 3.79 13.23 3.78
C SER A 129 2.27 13.30 3.64
N SER A 130 1.59 12.14 3.66
CA SER A 130 0.14 12.03 3.64
C SER A 130 -0.50 12.56 4.91
N LEU A 131 0.07 12.29 6.08
CA LEU A 131 -0.40 12.81 7.37
C LEU A 131 -0.54 14.34 7.36
N LYS A 132 0.47 15.03 6.83
CA LYS A 132 0.46 16.49 6.72
C LYS A 132 -0.68 16.98 5.83
N LYS A 133 -0.89 16.33 4.67
CA LYS A 133 -1.95 16.71 3.73
C LYS A 133 -3.35 16.39 4.26
N ASP A 134 -3.52 15.23 4.89
CA ASP A 134 -4.80 14.84 5.49
C ASP A 134 -5.15 15.75 6.68
N HIS A 135 -4.16 16.27 7.41
CA HIS A 135 -4.39 17.32 8.41
C HIS A 135 -4.88 18.64 7.80
N ILE A 136 -4.33 19.06 6.65
CA ILE A 136 -4.79 20.24 5.92
C ILE A 136 -6.25 20.05 5.46
N ILE A 137 -6.55 18.89 4.85
CA ILE A 137 -7.91 18.55 4.40
C ILE A 137 -8.89 18.54 5.58
N PHE A 138 -8.49 17.99 6.74
CA PHE A 138 -9.30 17.99 7.94
C PHE A 138 -9.63 19.42 8.42
N LYS A 139 -8.62 20.29 8.46
CA LYS A 139 -8.75 21.68 8.93
C LYS A 139 -9.61 22.52 8.00
N ASP A 140 -9.43 22.39 6.69
CA ASP A 140 -10.09 23.21 5.68
C ASP A 140 -11.33 22.54 5.04
N ALA A 141 -11.86 21.47 5.65
CA ALA A 141 -13.00 20.70 5.12
C ALA A 141 -14.21 21.58 4.72
N ASP A 142 -14.55 22.57 5.54
CA ASP A 142 -15.66 23.51 5.28
C ASP A 142 -15.42 24.35 4.02
N LYS A 143 -14.19 24.84 3.83
CA LYS A 143 -13.80 25.65 2.67
C LYS A 143 -13.75 24.81 1.41
N ILE A 144 -13.24 23.58 1.50
CA ILE A 144 -13.19 22.62 0.39
C ILE A 144 -14.62 22.31 -0.08
N ALA A 145 -15.53 21.97 0.85
CA ALA A 145 -16.93 21.70 0.56
C ALA A 145 -17.62 22.90 -0.12
N GLN A 146 -17.40 24.11 0.41
CA GLN A 146 -17.95 25.34 -0.14
C GLN A 146 -17.43 25.62 -1.56
N CYS A 147 -16.12 25.45 -1.79
CA CYS A 147 -15.51 25.61 -3.10
C CYS A 147 -16.10 24.61 -4.11
N ASN A 148 -16.19 23.33 -3.74
CA ASN A 148 -16.75 22.27 -4.58
C ASN A 148 -18.21 22.58 -4.97
N LYS A 149 -19.01 23.04 -3.99
CA LYS A 149 -20.42 23.42 -4.20
C LYS A 149 -20.53 24.62 -5.14
N SER A 150 -19.72 25.66 -4.93
CA SER A 150 -19.75 26.90 -5.72
C SER A 150 -19.37 26.69 -7.19
N ARG A 151 -18.43 25.78 -7.45
CA ARG A 151 -17.91 25.51 -8.80
C ARG A 151 -18.57 24.33 -9.50
N LYS A 152 -19.52 23.65 -8.85
CA LYS A 152 -20.16 22.41 -9.36
C LYS A 152 -19.13 21.43 -9.94
N ILE A 153 -18.05 21.17 -9.18
CA ILE A 153 -16.92 20.38 -9.67
C ILE A 153 -17.39 18.99 -10.09
N GLU A 154 -17.28 18.69 -11.37
CA GLU A 154 -17.56 17.36 -11.90
C GLU A 154 -16.38 16.42 -11.56
N SER A 155 -16.62 15.51 -10.62
CA SER A 155 -15.57 14.64 -10.08
C SER A 155 -15.61 13.21 -10.63
N ASN A 156 -16.61 12.85 -11.43
CA ASN A 156 -16.85 11.48 -11.89
C ASN A 156 -15.68 10.92 -12.70
N THR A 157 -15.19 11.67 -13.68
CA THR A 157 -14.05 11.27 -14.51
C THR A 157 -12.77 11.09 -13.68
N THR A 158 -12.52 12.02 -12.75
CA THR A 158 -11.37 11.92 -11.84
C THR A 158 -11.48 10.69 -10.94
N LYS A 159 -12.68 10.41 -10.38
CA LYS A 159 -12.93 9.22 -9.57
C LYS A 159 -12.71 7.93 -10.37
N LEU A 160 -13.21 7.87 -11.61
CA LEU A 160 -13.04 6.71 -12.49
C LEU A 160 -11.56 6.42 -12.75
N TYR A 161 -10.77 7.43 -13.11
CA TYR A 161 -9.32 7.26 -13.29
C TYR A 161 -8.63 6.76 -12.01
N GLN A 162 -9.03 7.29 -10.85
CA GLN A 162 -8.48 6.85 -9.56
C GLN A 162 -8.85 5.39 -9.24
N TYR A 163 -10.06 4.95 -9.56
CA TYR A 163 -10.47 3.55 -9.39
C TYR A 163 -9.71 2.60 -10.29
N ILE A 164 -9.53 2.95 -11.57
CA ILE A 164 -8.75 2.15 -12.52
C ILE A 164 -7.30 2.06 -12.02
N TRP A 165 -6.71 3.19 -11.62
CA TRP A 165 -5.33 3.24 -11.13
C TRP A 165 -5.16 2.38 -9.85
N LEU A 166 -6.07 2.52 -8.88
CA LEU A 166 -6.07 1.69 -7.67
C LEU A 166 -6.18 0.20 -8.03
N SER A 167 -7.09 -0.17 -8.92
CA SER A 167 -7.31 -1.57 -9.33
C SER A 167 -6.06 -2.16 -9.98
N LEU A 168 -5.42 -1.42 -10.89
CA LEU A 168 -4.17 -1.85 -11.53
C LEU A 168 -3.06 -2.05 -10.49
N ASN A 169 -2.86 -1.09 -9.58
CA ASN A 169 -1.82 -1.19 -8.55
C ASN A 169 -2.02 -2.41 -7.65
N LYS A 170 -3.28 -2.73 -7.31
CA LYS A 170 -3.63 -3.85 -6.44
C LYS A 170 -3.51 -5.18 -7.16
N ILE A 171 -3.95 -5.29 -8.41
CA ILE A 171 -4.07 -6.59 -9.10
C ILE A 171 -2.78 -6.99 -9.83
N LEU A 172 -2.06 -6.03 -10.41
CA LEU A 172 -0.92 -6.29 -11.31
C LEU A 172 0.17 -7.21 -10.73
N PRO A 173 0.61 -7.06 -9.46
CA PRO A 173 1.62 -7.95 -8.88
C PRO A 173 1.15 -9.41 -8.81
N TYR A 174 -0.14 -9.64 -8.57
CA TYR A 174 -0.69 -11.00 -8.44
C TYR A 174 -0.89 -11.67 -9.80
N ILE A 175 -1.33 -10.90 -10.80
CA ILE A 175 -1.42 -11.42 -12.18
C ILE A 175 -0.05 -11.85 -12.69
N SER A 176 1.02 -11.12 -12.39
CA SER A 176 2.36 -11.53 -12.84
C SER A 176 2.84 -12.80 -12.16
N TYR A 177 2.57 -12.96 -10.87
CA TYR A 177 2.86 -14.20 -10.15
C TYR A 177 2.14 -15.40 -10.78
N ILE A 178 0.84 -15.28 -11.00
CA ILE A 178 0.01 -16.34 -11.61
C ILE A 178 0.44 -16.61 -13.05
N GLY A 179 0.70 -15.56 -13.84
CA GLY A 179 1.09 -15.66 -15.24
C GLY A 179 2.44 -16.37 -15.42
N VAL A 180 3.46 -16.02 -14.63
CA VAL A 180 4.76 -16.70 -14.69
C VAL A 180 4.62 -18.16 -14.26
N LYS A 181 3.83 -18.46 -13.21
CA LYS A 181 3.53 -19.85 -12.83
C LYS A 181 2.81 -20.62 -13.93
N GLY A 182 1.80 -20.01 -14.57
CA GLY A 182 1.03 -20.61 -15.66
C GLY A 182 1.85 -20.86 -16.92
N SER A 183 2.85 -20.02 -17.21
CA SER A 183 3.78 -20.22 -18.33
C SER A 183 4.79 -21.37 -18.10
N GLY A 184 4.99 -21.77 -16.84
CA GLY A 184 5.92 -22.82 -16.44
C GLY A 184 5.49 -24.25 -16.78
N TYR A 185 4.26 -24.46 -17.29
CA TYR A 185 3.81 -25.74 -17.81
C TYR A 185 4.57 -26.19 -19.09
N LEU A 186 5.44 -25.34 -19.67
CA LEU A 186 6.09 -25.60 -20.96
C LEU A 186 7.62 -25.80 -20.97
N SER A 187 8.38 -25.52 -19.89
CA SER A 187 9.75 -26.06 -19.69
C SER A 187 10.42 -25.53 -18.40
N ASN A 188 11.45 -26.27 -17.96
CA ASN A 188 12.35 -26.08 -16.80
C ASN A 188 11.82 -26.53 -15.43
N SER A 189 12.75 -26.98 -14.59
CA SER A 189 12.50 -27.49 -13.24
C SER A 189 11.58 -26.57 -12.44
N ALA A 190 10.53 -27.11 -11.82
CA ALA A 190 9.51 -26.38 -11.07
C ALA A 190 10.07 -25.33 -10.08
N SER A 191 11.24 -25.62 -9.50
CA SER A 191 11.89 -24.74 -8.54
C SER A 191 12.44 -23.42 -9.11
N ASN A 192 12.80 -23.37 -10.40
CA ASN A 192 13.26 -22.14 -11.07
C ASN A 192 12.08 -21.26 -11.50
N ILE A 193 10.96 -21.88 -11.92
CA ILE A 193 9.71 -21.18 -12.25
C ILE A 193 9.17 -20.45 -11.02
N GLU A 194 9.15 -21.14 -9.86
CA GLU A 194 8.71 -20.57 -8.59
C GLU A 194 9.51 -19.33 -8.19
N LYS A 195 10.85 -19.43 -8.28
CA LYS A 195 11.76 -18.32 -7.98
C LYS A 195 11.54 -17.12 -8.92
N ASN A 196 11.34 -17.37 -10.20
CA ASN A 196 11.08 -16.34 -11.20
C ASN A 196 9.72 -15.66 -10.98
N ALA A 197 8.68 -16.44 -10.65
CA ALA A 197 7.35 -15.91 -10.33
C ALA A 197 7.38 -14.99 -9.11
N LEU A 198 8.05 -15.41 -8.03
CA LEU A 198 8.21 -14.60 -6.82
C LEU A 198 9.07 -13.35 -7.07
N THR A 199 10.11 -13.45 -7.90
CA THR A 199 10.92 -12.29 -8.29
C THR A 199 10.10 -11.28 -9.09
N GLY A 200 9.30 -11.74 -10.06
CA GLY A 200 8.40 -10.90 -10.85
C GLY A 200 7.32 -10.24 -9.99
N PHE A 201 6.78 -10.99 -9.01
CA PHE A 201 5.88 -10.46 -7.99
C PHE A 201 6.54 -9.32 -7.20
N GLU A 202 7.72 -9.54 -6.59
CA GLU A 202 8.39 -8.51 -5.78
C GLU A 202 8.76 -7.27 -6.61
N ALA A 203 9.18 -7.44 -7.86
CA ALA A 203 9.45 -6.33 -8.80
C ALA A 203 8.20 -5.49 -9.08
N LEU A 204 7.10 -6.13 -9.47
CA LEU A 204 5.87 -5.43 -9.79
C LEU A 204 5.18 -4.87 -8.55
N LYS A 205 5.31 -5.51 -7.39
CA LYS A 205 4.82 -4.96 -6.12
C LYS A 205 5.54 -3.66 -5.76
N ALA A 206 6.85 -3.59 -5.98
CA ALA A 206 7.61 -2.36 -5.79
C ALA A 206 7.16 -1.24 -6.75
N LEU A 207 6.96 -1.55 -8.03
CA LEU A 207 6.43 -0.59 -9.00
C LEU A 207 5.01 -0.13 -8.64
N SER A 208 4.12 -1.06 -8.29
CA SER A 208 2.78 -0.74 -7.76
C SER A 208 2.85 0.13 -6.52
N THR A 209 3.85 -0.07 -5.66
CA THR A 209 4.04 0.75 -4.45
C THR A 209 4.40 2.19 -4.80
N ILE A 210 5.37 2.41 -5.70
CA ILE A 210 5.71 3.76 -6.18
C ILE A 210 4.50 4.42 -6.85
N SER A 211 3.83 3.68 -7.73
CA SER A 211 2.63 4.09 -8.43
C SER A 211 1.51 4.50 -7.46
N GLU A 212 1.33 3.74 -6.38
CA GLU A 212 0.33 4.00 -5.35
C GLU A 212 0.64 5.26 -4.52
N ILE A 213 1.92 5.51 -4.22
CA ILE A 213 2.36 6.75 -3.57
C ILE A 213 1.97 7.96 -4.42
N ILE A 214 2.27 7.91 -5.72
CA ILE A 214 1.92 8.99 -6.66
C ILE A 214 0.39 9.15 -6.74
N ARG A 215 -0.35 8.04 -6.87
CA ARG A 215 -1.81 8.03 -6.92
C ARG A 215 -2.41 8.70 -5.69
N LYS A 216 -1.98 8.33 -4.47
CA LYS A 216 -2.45 8.92 -3.21
C LYS A 216 -2.24 10.42 -3.16
N GLN A 217 -1.07 10.90 -3.61
CA GLN A 217 -0.80 12.33 -3.70
C GLN A 217 -1.75 13.04 -4.68
N LYS A 218 -2.06 12.40 -5.82
CA LYS A 218 -3.03 12.92 -6.81
C LYS A 218 -4.46 12.94 -6.25
N VAL A 219 -4.88 11.93 -5.47
CA VAL A 219 -6.17 11.94 -4.76
C VAL A 219 -6.25 13.13 -3.81
N GLN A 220 -5.24 13.33 -2.96
CA GLN A 220 -5.23 14.45 -2.02
C GLN A 220 -5.27 15.81 -2.75
N GLN A 221 -4.53 15.94 -3.86
CA GLN A 221 -4.61 17.13 -4.72
C GLN A 221 -6.01 17.32 -5.30
N ALA A 222 -6.68 16.26 -5.73
CA ALA A 222 -8.04 16.32 -6.26
C ALA A 222 -9.09 16.66 -5.19
N ILE A 223 -8.90 16.21 -3.94
CA ILE A 223 -9.77 16.58 -2.80
C ILE A 223 -9.61 18.07 -2.48
N ILE A 224 -8.37 18.55 -2.44
CA ILE A 224 -8.05 19.96 -2.24
C ILE A 224 -8.58 20.80 -3.41
N GLY A 225 -8.42 20.33 -4.65
CA GLY A 225 -8.81 21.07 -5.85
C GLY A 225 -8.19 22.46 -5.90
N ASP A 226 -8.98 23.45 -6.31
CA ASP A 226 -8.55 24.85 -6.42
C ASP A 226 -8.82 25.68 -5.14
N TYR A 227 -9.17 25.07 -3.99
CA TYR A 227 -9.58 25.88 -2.83
C TYR A 227 -8.46 26.83 -2.36
N ASN A 228 -7.19 26.45 -2.52
CA ASN A 228 -6.05 27.33 -2.22
C ASN A 228 -6.07 28.63 -3.05
N LYS A 229 -6.59 28.60 -4.28
CA LYS A 229 -6.81 29.81 -5.09
C LYS A 229 -8.06 30.59 -4.64
N TYR A 230 -9.09 29.89 -4.15
CA TYR A 230 -10.32 30.51 -3.64
C TYR A 230 -10.10 31.25 -2.31
N VAL A 231 -9.20 30.77 -1.45
CA VAL A 231 -8.85 31.42 -0.16
C VAL A 231 -8.03 32.69 -0.34
N ASN A 232 -7.20 32.78 -1.39
CA ASN A 232 -6.40 33.97 -1.69
C ASN A 232 -7.18 35.07 -2.45
N LEU A 233 -8.47 34.84 -2.75
CA LEU A 233 -9.35 35.78 -3.46
C LEU A 233 -10.40 36.46 -2.54
N LYS A 234 -10.36 36.17 -1.24
CA LYS A 234 -11.15 36.84 -0.20
C LYS A 234 -10.23 37.57 0.76
#